data_AF-A0A6N3BJA8-F1
#
_entry.id   AF-A0A6N3BJA8-F1
#
_cell.length_a   1.000
_cell.length_b   1.000
_cell.length_c   1.000
_cell.angle_alpha   90.00
_cell.angle_beta   90.00
_cell.angle_gamma   90.00
#
_symmetry.space_group_name_H-M   'P 1'
#
loop_
_entity.id
_entity.type
_entity.pdbx_description
1 polymer ?
#
loop_
_entity_poly.entity_id
_entity_poly.type
_entity_poly.pdbx_seq_one_letter_code
_entity_poly.pdbx_strand_id
1 'polypeptide(L)'
;MDFGAYEAHQEYLNPPVHHEDGSDYRDFFVRYGGESTAQVYERMEQTIREVLEDSKEDETLLFVSHGGAIMQFYLHATKNPPIPKKRPADCAIFKITYDGKEMCVQSIYNSSTQEYIFERD
;
A
#
# COMPACT_ATOMS: atom_id res chain seq x y z
N MET A 1 -8.06 -4.48 -1.56
CA MET A 1 -9.10 -3.46 -1.79
C MET A 1 -10.25 -4.23 -2.36
N ASP A 2 -11.32 -4.33 -1.58
CA ASP A 2 -12.56 -4.96 -2.01
C ASP A 2 -13.43 -3.93 -2.74
N PHE A 3 -13.74 -4.18 -4.01
CA PHE A 3 -14.59 -3.30 -4.83
C PHE A 3 -16.08 -3.66 -4.72
N GLY A 4 -16.47 -4.63 -3.89
CA GLY A 4 -17.85 -5.07 -3.70
C GLY A 4 -18.45 -5.60 -5.00
N ALA A 5 -19.64 -5.14 -5.37
CA ALA A 5 -20.28 -5.53 -6.61
C ALA A 5 -19.51 -5.14 -7.90
N TYR A 6 -18.52 -4.26 -7.80
CA TYR A 6 -17.65 -3.87 -8.91
C TYR A 6 -16.42 -4.79 -9.05
N GLU A 7 -16.18 -5.67 -8.09
CA GLU A 7 -15.07 -6.63 -8.15
C GLU A 7 -15.15 -7.45 -9.44
N ALA A 8 -14.00 -7.64 -10.10
CA ALA A 8 -13.86 -8.34 -11.38
C ALA A 8 -14.68 -7.79 -12.57
N HIS A 9 -15.27 -6.59 -12.45
CA HIS A 9 -15.88 -5.89 -13.58
C HIS A 9 -14.83 -5.05 -14.33
N GLN A 10 -15.25 -4.48 -15.46
CA GLN A 10 -14.38 -3.66 -16.30
C GLN A 10 -13.93 -2.39 -15.57
N GLU A 11 -12.62 -2.12 -15.54
CA GLU A 11 -12.03 -1.00 -14.80
C GLU A 11 -12.57 0.39 -15.21
N TYR A 12 -13.04 0.55 -16.47
CA TYR A 12 -13.64 1.82 -16.91
C TYR A 12 -14.94 2.17 -16.16
N LEU A 13 -15.52 1.22 -15.43
CA LEU A 13 -16.67 1.44 -14.55
C LEU A 13 -16.28 2.04 -13.19
N ASN A 14 -15.00 2.00 -12.84
CA ASN A 14 -14.52 2.60 -11.60
C ASN A 14 -14.74 4.12 -11.64
N PRO A 15 -15.06 4.75 -10.50
CA PRO A 15 -15.17 6.20 -10.43
C PRO A 15 -13.81 6.86 -10.69
N PRO A 16 -13.76 8.18 -10.93
CA PRO A 16 -12.50 8.91 -10.97
C PRO A 16 -11.72 8.75 -9.66
N VAL A 17 -10.40 8.61 -9.76
CA VAL A 17 -9.49 8.49 -8.61
C VAL A 17 -9.11 9.89 -8.10
N HIS A 18 -9.17 10.10 -6.79
CA HIS A 18 -8.67 11.31 -6.12
C HIS A 18 -7.17 11.16 -5.82
N HIS A 19 -6.33 11.61 -6.75
CA HIS A 19 -4.87 11.52 -6.64
C HIS A 19 -4.26 12.66 -5.82
N GLU A 20 -4.92 13.81 -5.79
CA GLU A 20 -4.43 15.06 -5.21
C GLU A 20 -4.22 14.98 -3.69
N ASP A 21 -5.04 14.22 -3.00
CA ASP A 21 -5.05 14.06 -1.54
C ASP A 21 -4.73 12.62 -1.11
N GLY A 22 -4.42 11.73 -2.05
CA GLY A 22 -4.14 10.31 -1.80
C GLY A 22 -5.34 9.53 -1.26
N SER A 23 -6.57 10.08 -1.32
CA SER A 23 -7.78 9.44 -0.81
C SER A 23 -8.41 8.43 -1.77
N ASP A 24 -7.92 8.38 -3.01
CA ASP A 24 -8.26 7.36 -4.01
C ASP A 24 -9.76 7.31 -4.29
N TYR A 25 -10.43 6.18 -4.05
CA TYR A 25 -11.87 6.00 -4.27
C TYR A 25 -12.74 6.39 -3.07
N ARG A 26 -12.13 6.84 -1.97
CA ARG A 26 -12.82 7.22 -0.71
C ARG A 26 -13.80 6.12 -0.27
N ASP A 27 -15.08 6.45 -0.13
CA ASP A 27 -16.12 5.54 0.32
C ASP A 27 -16.99 4.99 -0.84
N PHE A 28 -16.60 5.22 -2.10
CA PHE A 28 -17.48 4.94 -3.24
C PHE A 28 -17.98 3.49 -3.28
N PHE A 29 -17.14 2.51 -2.95
CA PHE A 29 -17.48 1.09 -3.02
C PHE A 29 -18.27 0.58 -1.81
N VAL A 30 -18.32 1.33 -0.70
CA VAL A 30 -19.00 0.91 0.54
C VAL A 30 -20.47 0.60 0.29
N ARG A 31 -21.16 1.46 -0.47
CA ARG A 31 -22.58 1.26 -0.82
C ARG A 31 -22.84 0.03 -1.71
N TYR A 32 -21.80 -0.55 -2.27
CA TYR A 32 -21.85 -1.75 -3.11
C TYR A 32 -21.27 -2.98 -2.41
N GLY A 33 -21.05 -2.91 -1.10
CA GLY A 33 -20.52 -4.00 -0.28
C GLY A 33 -18.99 -4.12 -0.30
N GLY A 34 -18.28 -3.15 -0.87
CA GLY A 34 -16.82 -3.09 -0.84
C GLY A 34 -16.28 -2.32 0.38
N GLU A 35 -14.97 -2.09 0.38
CA GLU A 35 -14.25 -1.35 1.43
C GLU A 35 -14.09 0.13 1.05
N SER A 36 -14.02 1.01 2.05
CA SER A 36 -13.47 2.36 1.86
C SER A 36 -11.94 2.33 1.80
N THR A 37 -11.35 3.39 1.24
CA THR A 37 -9.89 3.59 1.28
C THR A 37 -9.32 3.49 2.70
N ALA A 38 -10.04 4.04 3.69
CA ALA A 38 -9.63 3.98 5.10
C ALA A 38 -9.62 2.55 5.64
N GLN A 39 -10.70 1.80 5.42
CA GLN A 39 -10.80 0.41 5.85
C GLN A 39 -9.67 -0.44 5.28
N VAL A 40 -9.25 -0.18 4.03
CA VAL A 40 -8.13 -0.91 3.40
C VAL A 40 -6.82 -0.65 4.13
N TYR A 41 -6.40 0.62 4.32
CA TYR A 41 -5.09 0.87 4.95
C TYR A 41 -5.09 0.52 6.43
N GLU A 42 -6.20 0.70 7.15
CA GLU A 42 -6.33 0.35 8.58
C GLU A 42 -6.19 -1.17 8.76
N ARG A 43 -6.90 -1.97 7.95
CA ARG A 43 -6.82 -3.43 8.01
C ARG A 43 -5.43 -3.93 7.64
N MET A 44 -4.80 -3.33 6.63
CA MET A 44 -3.43 -3.68 6.25
C MET A 44 -2.43 -3.36 7.35
N GLU A 45 -2.50 -2.15 7.92
CA GLU A 45 -1.65 -1.75 9.04
C GLU A 45 -1.81 -2.70 10.22
N GLN A 46 -3.06 -2.97 10.62
CA GLN A 46 -3.34 -3.89 11.71
C GLN A 46 -2.75 -5.28 11.45
N THR A 47 -3.04 -5.87 10.28
CA THR A 47 -2.55 -7.22 9.93
C THR A 47 -1.02 -7.28 9.96
N ILE A 48 -0.34 -6.26 9.39
CA ILE A 48 1.11 -6.22 9.36
C ILE A 48 1.69 -6.06 10.77
N ARG A 49 1.09 -5.21 11.61
CA ARG A 49 1.52 -5.01 13.01
C ARG A 49 1.36 -6.26 13.85
N GLU A 50 0.24 -6.97 13.73
CA GLU A 50 0.02 -8.25 14.43
C GLU A 50 1.12 -9.26 14.07
N VAL A 51 1.47 -9.38 12.79
CA VAL A 51 2.56 -10.28 12.35
C VAL A 51 3.92 -9.80 12.86
N LEU A 52 4.18 -8.49 12.89
CA LEU A 52 5.42 -7.93 13.42
C LEU A 52 5.57 -8.17 14.94
N GLU A 53 4.48 -8.06 15.70
CA GLU A 53 4.46 -8.29 17.15
C GLU A 53 4.76 -9.76 17.51
N ASP A 54 4.33 -10.70 16.67
CA ASP A 54 4.58 -12.13 16.84
C ASP A 54 5.95 -12.59 16.29
N SER A 55 6.67 -11.71 15.56
CA SER A 55 7.95 -12.02 14.91
C SER A 55 9.15 -11.87 15.84
N LYS A 56 10.29 -12.45 15.46
CA LYS A 56 11.54 -12.29 16.23
C LYS A 56 12.18 -10.94 15.92
N GLU A 57 12.95 -10.42 16.88
CA GLU A 57 13.86 -9.29 16.61
C GLU A 57 14.77 -9.61 15.42
N ASP A 58 14.97 -8.63 14.55
CA ASP A 58 15.75 -8.70 13.30
C ASP A 58 15.26 -9.70 12.23
N GLU A 59 14.04 -10.24 12.37
CA GLU A 59 13.44 -11.10 11.34
C GLU A 59 13.07 -10.29 10.07
N THR A 60 13.33 -10.87 8.90
CA THR A 60 12.92 -10.28 7.61
C THR A 60 11.66 -10.98 7.11
N LEU A 61 10.57 -10.23 7.04
CA LEU A 61 9.27 -10.72 6.59
C LEU A 61 8.98 -10.28 5.14
N LEU A 62 8.27 -11.11 4.39
CA LEU A 62 7.77 -10.79 3.05
C LEU A 62 6.25 -10.75 3.05
N PHE A 63 5.69 -9.58 2.76
CA PHE A 63 4.27 -9.38 2.53
C PHE A 63 4.01 -9.19 1.03
N VAL A 64 3.05 -9.93 0.49
CA VAL A 64 2.64 -9.84 -0.92
C VAL A 64 1.20 -9.37 -0.97
N SER A 65 0.94 -8.31 -1.75
CA SER A 65 -0.39 -7.70 -1.87
C SER A 65 -0.53 -7.03 -3.25
N HIS A 66 -1.66 -6.38 -3.49
CA HIS A 66 -1.98 -5.70 -4.75
C HIS A 66 -1.57 -4.23 -4.73
N GLY A 67 -1.32 -3.65 -5.91
CA GLY A 67 -0.80 -2.28 -6.06
C GLY A 67 -1.62 -1.21 -5.32
N GLY A 68 -2.95 -1.21 -5.47
CA GLY A 68 -3.81 -0.24 -4.75
C GLY A 68 -3.73 -0.38 -3.24
N ALA A 69 -3.75 -1.62 -2.73
CA ALA A 69 -3.63 -1.92 -1.30
C ALA A 69 -2.25 -1.47 -0.75
N ILE A 70 -1.16 -1.85 -1.44
CA ILE A 70 0.21 -1.43 -1.09
C ILE A 70 0.32 0.09 -1.07
N MET A 71 -0.25 0.80 -2.04
CA MET A 71 -0.19 2.27 -2.10
C MET A 71 -0.95 2.93 -0.94
N GLN A 72 -2.12 2.41 -0.56
CA GLN A 72 -2.86 2.96 0.57
C GLN A 72 -2.13 2.74 1.91
N PHE A 73 -1.63 1.53 2.13
CA PHE A 73 -0.77 1.25 3.29
C PHE A 73 0.48 2.15 3.29
N TYR A 74 1.16 2.26 2.15
CA TYR A 74 2.35 3.08 2.00
C TYR A 74 2.09 4.56 2.37
N LEU A 75 1.02 5.16 1.84
CA LEU A 75 0.73 6.57 2.06
C LEU A 75 0.27 6.87 3.49
N HIS A 76 -0.52 5.98 4.09
CA HIS A 76 -1.23 6.29 5.34
C HIS A 76 -0.65 5.62 6.58
N ALA A 77 0.01 4.47 6.44
CA ALA A 77 0.55 3.69 7.57
C ALA A 77 2.08 3.78 7.71
N THR A 78 2.80 4.38 6.76
CA THR A 78 4.26 4.58 6.87
C THR A 78 4.63 6.01 7.25
N LYS A 79 5.73 6.16 7.98
CA LYS A 79 6.25 7.45 8.40
C LYS A 79 6.93 8.16 7.25
N ASN A 80 6.53 9.41 7.00
CA ASN A 80 7.11 10.27 5.98
C ASN A 80 7.28 9.54 4.64
N PRO A 81 6.17 9.07 4.03
CA PRO A 81 6.23 8.33 2.78
C PRO A 81 6.89 9.22 1.71
N PRO A 82 7.92 8.74 1.02
CA PRO A 82 8.57 9.52 -0.01
C PRO A 82 7.63 9.81 -1.20
N ILE A 83 8.03 10.73 -2.07
CA ILE A 83 7.36 10.91 -3.36
C ILE A 83 8.32 10.38 -4.42
N PRO A 84 8.12 9.14 -4.92
CA PRO A 84 9.03 8.55 -5.88
C PRO A 84 8.95 9.29 -7.21
N LYS A 85 10.08 9.39 -7.91
CA LYS A 85 10.17 10.10 -9.21
C LYS A 85 9.39 9.41 -10.33
N LYS A 86 9.15 8.11 -10.18
CA LYS A 86 8.40 7.26 -11.11
C LYS A 86 7.32 6.51 -10.32
N ARG A 87 6.23 6.14 -10.97
CA ARG A 87 5.24 5.24 -10.35
C ARG A 87 5.85 3.85 -10.17
N PRO A 88 5.64 3.19 -9.02
CA PRO A 88 5.93 1.77 -8.87
C PRO A 88 5.19 0.97 -9.94
N ALA A 89 5.90 0.08 -10.63
CA ALA A 89 5.31 -0.84 -11.58
C ALA A 89 4.86 -2.14 -10.89
N ASP A 90 4.25 -3.04 -11.66
CA ASP A 90 3.98 -4.40 -11.19
C ASP A 90 5.28 -5.06 -10.68
N CYS A 91 5.13 -5.83 -9.61
CA CYS A 91 6.24 -6.46 -8.88
C CYS A 91 7.27 -5.49 -8.27
N ALA A 92 6.93 -4.20 -8.11
CA ALA A 92 7.76 -3.30 -7.33
C ALA A 92 7.89 -3.76 -5.87
N ILE A 93 9.09 -3.63 -5.31
CA ILE A 93 9.43 -4.09 -3.96
C ILE A 93 9.69 -2.88 -3.07
N PHE A 94 8.97 -2.81 -1.95
CA PHE A 94 9.13 -1.79 -0.92
C PHE A 94 9.91 -2.38 0.24
N LYS A 95 11.12 -1.86 0.50
CA LYS A 95 11.88 -2.22 1.69
C LYS A 95 11.48 -1.27 2.81
N ILE A 96 10.96 -1.81 3.90
CA ILE A 96 10.44 -1.06 5.03
C ILE A 96 11.11 -1.57 6.30
N THR A 97 11.54 -0.66 7.17
CA THR A 97 12.03 -0.97 8.51
C THR A 97 10.96 -0.65 9.55
N TYR A 98 10.93 -1.42 10.62
CA TYR A 98 10.05 -1.20 11.76
C TYR A 98 10.88 -1.11 13.04
N ASP A 99 10.67 -0.06 13.84
CA ASP A 99 11.42 0.20 15.08
C ASP A 99 10.64 -0.17 16.36
N GLY A 100 9.55 -0.94 16.21
CA GLY A 100 8.60 -1.23 17.29
C GLY A 100 7.48 -0.21 17.41
N LYS A 101 7.51 0.90 16.66
CA LYS A 101 6.44 1.89 16.65
C LYS A 101 6.10 2.33 15.23
N GLU A 102 7.09 2.77 14.47
CA GLU A 102 6.91 3.38 13.15
C GLU A 102 7.49 2.50 12.05
N MET A 103 6.75 2.42 10.95
CA MET A 103 7.20 1.77 9.71
C MET A 103 7.77 2.82 8.78
N CYS A 104 9.02 2.66 8.33
CA CYS A 104 9.73 3.64 7.53
C CYS A 104 10.23 3.02 6.22
N VAL A 105 9.84 3.62 5.09
CA VAL A 105 10.25 3.15 3.76
C VAL A 105 11.70 3.53 3.50
N GLN A 106 12.53 2.53 3.24
CA GLN A 106 13.96 2.68 2.95
C GLN A 106 14.26 2.71 1.46
N SER A 107 13.59 1.86 0.68
CA SER A 107 13.79 1.83 -0.76
C SER A 107 12.56 1.32 -1.49
N ILE A 108 12.41 1.75 -2.75
CA ILE A 108 11.42 1.23 -3.68
C ILE A 108 12.17 0.78 -4.93
N TYR A 109 12.16 -0.52 -5.18
CA TYR A 109 12.83 -1.16 -6.30
C TYR A 109 11.81 -1.53 -7.39
N ASN A 110 12.09 -1.16 -8.63
CA ASN A 110 11.30 -1.58 -9.78
C ASN A 110 11.98 -2.79 -10.44
N SER A 111 11.35 -3.96 -10.33
CA SER A 111 11.90 -5.20 -10.89
C SER A 111 11.96 -5.22 -12.41
N SER A 112 11.04 -4.51 -13.09
CA SER A 112 10.94 -4.51 -14.55
C SER A 112 12.06 -3.69 -15.20
N THR A 113 12.43 -2.56 -14.59
CA THR A 113 13.54 -1.71 -15.05
C THR A 113 14.85 -1.95 -14.30
N GLN A 114 14.82 -2.84 -13.30
CA GLN A 114 15.95 -3.18 -12.43
C GLN A 114 16.61 -1.97 -11.75
N GLU A 115 15.81 -0.97 -11.40
CA GLU A 115 16.30 0.29 -10.82
C GLU A 115 15.61 0.59 -9.48
N TYR A 116 16.32 1.27 -8.59
CA TYR A 116 15.67 1.91 -7.45
C TYR A 116 15.05 3.24 -7.90
N ILE A 117 13.74 3.37 -7.70
CA ILE A 117 13.01 4.61 -7.97
C ILE A 117 12.97 5.53 -6.75
N PHE A 118 13.34 5.00 -5.59
CA PHE A 118 13.61 5.72 -4.36
C PHE A 118 14.60 4.92 -3.49
N GLU A 119 15.58 5.59 -2.90
CA GLU A 119 16.45 5.09 -1.82
C GLU A 119 16.62 6.21 -0.80
N ARG A 120 16.53 5.87 0.48
CA ARG A 120 16.81 6.76 1.60
C ARG A 120 18.32 6.76 1.87
N ASP A 121 18.89 7.96 2.04
CA ASP A 121 20.30 8.17 2.35
C ASP A 121 20.75 7.50 3.67
#